data_AF-A0A6I8PSV9-F1
#
_entry.id   AF-A0A6I8PSV9-F1
#
_cell.length_a   1.000
_cell.length_b   1.000
_cell.length_c   1.000
_cell.angle_alpha   90.00
_cell.angle_beta   90.00
_cell.angle_gamma   90.00
#
_symmetry.space_group_name_H-M   'P 1'
#
loop_
_entity.id
_entity.type
_entity.pdbx_description
1 polymer ?
#
loop_
_entity_poly.entity_id
_entity_poly.type
_entity_poly.pdbx_seq_one_letter_code
_entity_poly.pdbx_strand_id
1 'polypeptide(L)'
;MIRTFIFTALLVLCLDGYIETESPGKRVRPENLTIQCWAMSYPEKIRCTWNLHPDTQLNTTFITTYRLGLSDPDSQCVQSELHPKSCIISDFQMFADVPYVLNVTAKNALGSITKLFPFVVEDIIRPDPPENVILSPIIGDSRKLLLRWDPPHSWPLPEMFPLKYLIRYKRGRAKSYKMIGPYEQSYFYLPVTQPKSVIQAQVAAKDFTDFGNISEWSTVATGRLLGP
;
A
#
# COMPACT_ATOMS: atom_id res chain seq x y z
N MET A 1 -53.62 62.24 12.15
CA MET A 1 -54.18 61.00 12.73
C MET A 1 -53.75 59.86 11.81
N ILE A 2 -52.62 59.23 12.14
CA ILE A 2 -51.98 58.15 11.35
C ILE A 2 -52.29 56.86 12.10
N ARG A 3 -52.99 55.92 11.46
CA ARG A 3 -53.28 54.59 12.03
C ARG A 3 -52.49 53.54 11.27
N THR A 4 -51.50 53.01 11.98
CA THR A 4 -50.67 51.85 11.66
C THR A 4 -51.54 50.59 11.66
N PHE A 5 -51.50 49.81 10.59
CA PHE A 5 -52.04 48.45 10.55
C PHE A 5 -50.89 47.44 10.71
N ILE A 6 -50.98 46.64 11.77
CA ILE A 6 -50.09 45.52 12.07
C ILE A 6 -50.76 44.28 11.47
N PHE A 7 -50.10 43.62 10.50
CA PHE A 7 -50.49 42.28 10.05
C PHE A 7 -49.53 41.26 10.67
N THR A 8 -50.08 40.39 11.50
CA THR A 8 -49.43 39.22 12.09
C THR A 8 -49.25 38.13 11.03
N ALA A 9 -48.01 37.74 10.76
CA ALA A 9 -47.69 36.58 9.92
C ALA A 9 -47.57 35.33 10.81
N LEU A 10 -48.40 34.32 10.56
CA LEU A 10 -48.25 32.98 11.12
C LEU A 10 -47.01 32.30 10.53
N LEU A 11 -46.10 31.89 11.41
CA LEU A 11 -44.97 31.02 11.06
C LEU A 11 -45.51 29.59 10.86
N VAL A 12 -45.41 29.05 9.64
CA VAL A 12 -45.51 27.61 9.36
C VAL A 12 -44.09 27.08 9.27
N LEU A 13 -43.71 26.22 10.21
CA LEU A 13 -42.42 25.53 10.21
C LEU A 13 -42.51 24.29 9.29
N CYS A 14 -41.90 24.36 8.10
CA CYS A 14 -41.58 23.18 7.30
C CYS A 14 -40.23 22.61 7.77
N LEU A 15 -40.25 21.44 8.42
CA LEU A 15 -39.08 20.61 8.67
C LEU A 15 -38.98 19.59 7.53
N ASP A 16 -38.33 19.95 6.43
CA ASP A 16 -37.92 18.96 5.44
C ASP A 16 -36.59 18.34 5.88
N GLY A 17 -36.71 17.28 6.69
CA GLY A 17 -35.65 16.34 6.95
C GLY A 17 -35.39 15.51 5.68
N TYR A 18 -34.28 15.79 5.00
CA TYR A 18 -33.74 14.91 3.97
C TYR A 18 -33.10 13.70 4.67
N ILE A 19 -33.89 12.68 4.97
CA ILE A 19 -33.36 11.35 5.30
C ILE A 19 -33.01 10.71 3.96
N GLU A 20 -31.71 10.69 3.61
CA GLU A 20 -31.19 9.73 2.62
C GLU A 20 -31.52 8.33 3.14
N THR A 21 -32.55 7.72 2.56
CA THR A 21 -32.84 6.31 2.78
C THR A 21 -31.78 5.53 2.03
N GLU A 22 -30.75 5.09 2.75
CA GLU A 22 -29.77 4.13 2.24
C GLU A 22 -30.55 2.89 1.75
N SER A 23 -30.67 2.74 0.43
CA SER A 23 -31.41 1.62 -0.15
C SER A 23 -30.77 0.32 0.35
N PRO A 24 -31.52 -0.67 0.84
CA PRO A 24 -30.94 -1.94 1.24
C PRO A 24 -30.14 -2.49 0.06
N GLY A 25 -28.83 -2.65 0.26
CA GLY A 25 -27.93 -3.06 -0.81
C GLY A 25 -28.49 -4.31 -1.51
N LYS A 26 -28.60 -4.24 -2.84
CA LYS A 26 -29.22 -5.29 -3.64
C LYS A 26 -28.47 -6.62 -3.42
N ARG A 27 -29.21 -7.64 -2.99
CA ARG A 27 -28.68 -9.01 -2.85
C ARG A 27 -28.43 -9.59 -4.23
N VAL A 28 -27.18 -9.90 -4.55
CA VAL A 28 -26.78 -10.36 -5.88
C VAL A 28 -25.82 -11.54 -5.81
N ARG A 29 -25.74 -12.30 -6.90
CA ARG A 29 -24.71 -13.33 -7.05
C ARG A 29 -23.32 -12.67 -7.20
N PRO A 30 -22.23 -13.39 -6.90
CA PRO A 30 -20.88 -12.91 -7.20
C PRO A 30 -20.70 -12.77 -8.72
N GLU A 31 -20.25 -11.60 -9.18
CA GLU A 31 -20.13 -11.29 -10.62
C GLU A 31 -18.70 -10.92 -11.05
N ASN A 32 -17.93 -10.25 -10.19
CA ASN A 32 -16.55 -9.89 -10.50
C ASN A 32 -15.69 -9.96 -9.24
N LEU A 33 -14.50 -10.55 -9.38
CA LEU A 33 -13.47 -10.65 -8.36
C LEU A 33 -12.23 -9.86 -8.80
N THR A 34 -11.74 -8.96 -7.97
CA THR A 34 -10.43 -8.33 -8.16
C THR A 34 -9.47 -8.94 -7.17
N ILE A 35 -8.40 -9.57 -7.65
CA ILE A 35 -7.37 -10.23 -6.84
C ILE A 35 -6.11 -9.38 -6.88
N GLN A 36 -5.44 -9.25 -5.74
CA GLN A 36 -4.13 -8.64 -5.63
C GLN A 36 -3.24 -9.52 -4.74
N CYS A 37 -2.04 -9.85 -5.21
CA CYS A 37 -1.04 -10.57 -4.44
C CYS A 37 0.25 -9.75 -4.33
N TRP A 38 0.96 -9.89 -3.22
CA TRP A 38 2.29 -9.31 -3.02
C TRP A 38 3.09 -10.10 -1.99
N ALA A 39 4.41 -10.03 -2.09
CA ALA A 39 5.34 -10.55 -1.10
C ALA A 39 6.20 -9.42 -0.54
N MET A 40 6.26 -9.28 0.79
CA MET A 40 7.06 -8.22 1.42
C MET A 40 8.55 -8.52 1.40
N SER A 41 8.93 -9.80 1.29
CA SER A 41 10.31 -10.26 1.32
C SER A 41 10.45 -11.68 0.80
N TYR A 42 11.70 -12.07 0.53
CA TYR A 42 12.08 -13.43 0.19
C TYR A 42 12.50 -14.22 1.45
N PRO A 43 12.26 -15.54 1.51
CA PRO A 43 11.23 -16.32 0.85
C PRO A 43 9.99 -16.46 1.75
N GLU A 44 9.63 -15.43 2.52
CA GLU A 44 8.75 -15.57 3.68
C GLU A 44 7.33 -16.03 3.31
N LYS A 45 6.49 -15.12 2.82
CA LYS A 45 5.07 -15.34 2.61
C LYS A 45 4.53 -14.46 1.51
N ILE A 46 3.68 -15.02 0.66
CA ILE A 46 2.88 -14.27 -0.31
C ILE A 46 1.51 -14.04 0.31
N ARG A 47 1.08 -12.77 0.29
CA ARG A 47 -0.26 -12.37 0.74
C ARG A 47 -1.11 -12.06 -0.46
N CYS A 48 -2.31 -12.60 -0.49
CA CYS A 48 -3.29 -12.33 -1.52
C CYS A 48 -4.59 -11.83 -0.88
N THR A 49 -5.18 -10.80 -1.47
CA THR A 49 -6.48 -10.25 -1.08
C THR A 49 -7.40 -10.19 -2.30
N TRP A 50 -8.70 -10.18 -2.06
CA TRP A 50 -9.66 -10.02 -3.12
C TRP A 50 -10.89 -9.20 -2.70
N ASN A 51 -11.54 -8.60 -3.68
CA ASN A 51 -12.79 -7.88 -3.48
C ASN A 51 -13.84 -8.29 -4.52
N LEU A 52 -15.11 -8.29 -4.11
CA LEU A 52 -16.26 -8.52 -4.98
C LEU A 52 -16.86 -7.19 -5.40
N HIS A 53 -17.14 -7.02 -6.68
CA HIS A 53 -17.76 -5.81 -7.21
C HIS A 53 -18.95 -6.22 -8.10
N PRO A 54 -20.19 -5.79 -7.78
CA PRO A 54 -20.62 -5.09 -6.56
C PRO A 54 -20.53 -5.97 -5.29
N ASP A 55 -20.74 -5.39 -4.11
CA ASP A 55 -20.94 -6.20 -2.90
C ASP A 55 -22.24 -7.00 -3.03
N THR A 56 -22.16 -8.29 -2.71
CA THR A 56 -23.26 -9.24 -2.85
C THR A 56 -24.37 -9.05 -1.82
N GLN A 57 -24.09 -8.39 -0.68
CA GLN A 57 -25.05 -8.21 0.43
C GLN A 57 -25.63 -9.54 0.94
N LEU A 58 -24.84 -10.61 0.78
CA LEU A 58 -25.15 -11.99 1.14
C LEU A 58 -23.95 -12.61 1.83
N ASN A 59 -24.21 -13.64 2.65
CA ASN A 59 -23.13 -14.46 3.20
C ASN A 59 -22.44 -15.22 2.06
N THR A 60 -21.24 -14.76 1.71
CA THR A 60 -20.43 -15.30 0.61
C THR A 60 -19.21 -15.97 1.19
N THR A 61 -19.06 -17.27 0.90
CA THR A 61 -17.88 -18.05 1.27
C THR A 61 -16.87 -18.09 0.13
N PHE A 62 -15.63 -18.40 0.46
CA PHE A 62 -14.54 -18.47 -0.50
C PHE A 62 -13.85 -19.83 -0.42
N ILE A 63 -13.35 -20.29 -1.57
CA ILE A 63 -12.48 -21.46 -1.69
C ILE A 63 -11.23 -20.98 -2.41
N THR A 64 -10.05 -21.22 -1.81
CA THR A 64 -8.78 -20.70 -2.32
C THR A 64 -7.72 -21.77 -2.44
N THR A 65 -7.27 -22.01 -3.66
CA THR A 65 -6.19 -22.94 -3.98
C THR A 65 -5.12 -22.28 -4.83
N TYR A 66 -3.92 -22.86 -4.87
CA TYR A 66 -2.87 -22.42 -5.77
C TYR A 66 -2.07 -23.62 -6.30
N ARG A 67 -1.42 -23.43 -7.44
CA ARG A 67 -0.55 -24.43 -8.06
C ARG A 67 0.59 -23.77 -8.84
N LEU A 68 1.65 -24.53 -9.11
CA LEU A 68 2.76 -24.10 -9.94
C LEU A 68 2.54 -24.58 -11.38
N GLY A 69 2.30 -23.66 -12.31
CA GLY A 69 1.97 -24.00 -13.69
C GLY A 69 0.72 -24.90 -13.80
N LEU A 70 0.94 -26.13 -14.28
CA LEU A 70 -0.08 -27.18 -14.42
C LEU A 70 0.13 -28.33 -13.42
N SER A 71 0.87 -28.10 -12.33
CA SER A 71 1.09 -29.12 -11.30
C SER A 71 -0.23 -29.53 -10.64
N ASP A 72 -0.41 -30.83 -10.43
CA ASP A 72 -1.46 -31.40 -9.59
C ASP A 72 -0.82 -32.24 -8.46
N PRO A 73 -1.43 -32.32 -7.25
CA PRO A 73 -2.67 -31.67 -6.84
C PRO A 73 -2.50 -30.19 -6.47
N ASP A 74 -3.61 -29.44 -6.47
CA ASP A 74 -3.69 -28.07 -5.95
C ASP A 74 -3.35 -27.99 -4.45
N SER A 75 -2.53 -27.01 -4.08
CA SER A 75 -2.25 -26.65 -2.68
C SER A 75 -3.30 -25.68 -2.13
N GLN A 76 -3.57 -25.74 -0.83
CA GLN A 76 -4.53 -24.84 -0.18
C GLN A 76 -3.88 -23.48 0.15
N CYS A 77 -4.51 -22.37 -0.26
CA CYS A 77 -4.13 -21.04 0.24
C CYS A 77 -4.85 -20.80 1.57
N VAL A 78 -4.11 -20.56 2.65
CA VAL A 78 -4.67 -20.50 4.00
C VAL A 78 -5.38 -19.16 4.20
N GLN A 79 -6.70 -19.17 4.31
CA GLN A 79 -7.51 -17.95 4.52
C GLN A 79 -7.32 -17.38 5.93
N SER A 80 -7.38 -16.05 6.04
CA SER A 80 -7.30 -15.38 7.34
C SER A 80 -8.65 -15.38 8.06
N GLU A 81 -8.68 -15.85 9.31
CA GLU A 81 -9.87 -15.80 10.19
C GLU A 81 -10.36 -14.36 10.44
N LEU A 82 -9.43 -13.41 10.56
CA LEU A 82 -9.75 -12.01 10.82
C LEU A 82 -10.12 -11.25 9.54
N HIS A 83 -9.62 -11.70 8.39
CA HIS A 83 -9.76 -11.03 7.09
C HIS A 83 -10.16 -12.07 6.03
N PRO A 84 -11.43 -12.52 5.99
CA PRO A 84 -11.87 -13.69 5.22
C PRO A 84 -11.71 -13.54 3.70
N LYS A 85 -11.52 -12.30 3.21
CA LYS A 85 -11.20 -11.99 1.81
C LYS A 85 -9.68 -11.91 1.54
N SER A 86 -8.90 -12.66 2.30
CA SER A 86 -7.45 -12.77 2.13
C SER A 86 -6.95 -14.16 2.47
N CYS A 87 -5.81 -14.54 1.87
CA CYS A 87 -5.10 -15.77 2.18
C CYS A 87 -3.58 -15.61 2.10
N ILE A 88 -2.87 -16.59 2.65
CA ILE A 88 -1.41 -16.65 2.70
C ILE A 88 -0.92 -17.92 2.00
N ILE A 89 0.08 -17.77 1.14
CA ILE A 89 0.88 -18.86 0.56
C ILE A 89 2.25 -18.82 1.23
N SER A 90 2.63 -19.91 1.89
CA SER A 90 3.90 -20.04 2.61
C SER A 90 4.86 -21.05 1.97
N ASP A 91 4.36 -21.92 1.08
CA ASP A 91 5.15 -22.94 0.41
C ASP A 91 5.21 -22.62 -1.09
N PHE A 92 6.22 -21.84 -1.46
CA PHE A 92 6.48 -21.48 -2.85
C PHE A 92 7.97 -21.61 -3.15
N GLN A 93 8.25 -21.91 -4.41
CA GLN A 93 9.57 -21.95 -4.97
C GLN A 93 9.88 -20.58 -5.57
N MET A 94 10.95 -19.95 -5.10
CA MET A 94 11.53 -18.78 -5.77
C MET A 94 12.15 -19.19 -7.11
N PHE A 95 12.10 -18.27 -8.07
CA PHE A 95 12.70 -18.40 -9.39
C PHE A 95 12.21 -19.63 -10.16
N ALA A 96 10.91 -19.93 -10.05
CA ALA A 96 10.31 -21.02 -10.80
C ALA A 96 10.23 -20.66 -12.30
N ASP A 97 10.49 -21.65 -13.17
CA ASP A 97 10.47 -21.47 -14.63
C ASP A 97 9.06 -21.23 -15.20
N VAL A 98 8.02 -21.49 -14.41
CA VAL A 98 6.61 -21.33 -14.78
C VAL A 98 5.86 -20.55 -13.70
N PRO A 99 4.82 -19.77 -14.06
CA PRO A 99 4.09 -18.96 -13.09
C PRO A 99 3.25 -19.81 -12.15
N TYR A 100 3.03 -19.31 -10.94
CA TYR A 100 1.98 -19.77 -10.06
C TYR A 100 0.61 -19.35 -10.58
N VAL A 101 -0.43 -20.11 -10.23
CA VAL A 101 -1.82 -19.76 -10.49
C VAL A 101 -2.60 -19.84 -9.18
N LEU A 102 -3.06 -18.71 -8.66
CA LEU A 102 -4.03 -18.65 -7.56
C LEU A 102 -5.44 -18.78 -8.12
N ASN A 103 -6.24 -19.65 -7.52
CA ASN A 103 -7.66 -19.80 -7.78
C ASN A 103 -8.46 -19.27 -6.58
N VAL A 104 -9.31 -18.28 -6.82
CA VAL A 104 -10.28 -17.81 -5.84
C VAL A 104 -11.68 -18.05 -6.38
N THR A 105 -12.46 -18.86 -5.65
CA THR A 105 -13.87 -19.09 -5.94
C THR A 105 -14.72 -18.46 -4.86
N ALA A 106 -15.59 -17.51 -5.24
CA ALA A 106 -16.60 -16.93 -4.35
C ALA A 106 -17.94 -17.59 -4.59
N LYS A 107 -18.65 -17.97 -3.52
CA LYS A 107 -19.93 -18.68 -3.59
C LYS A 107 -20.93 -18.14 -2.57
N ASN A 108 -22.16 -17.91 -3.01
CA ASN A 108 -23.29 -17.63 -2.13
C ASN A 108 -24.55 -18.37 -2.61
N ALA A 109 -25.69 -18.10 -1.97
CA ALA A 109 -26.95 -18.78 -2.28
C ALA A 109 -27.47 -18.55 -3.72
N LEU A 110 -27.00 -17.50 -4.41
CA LEU A 110 -27.43 -17.12 -5.75
C LEU A 110 -26.46 -17.57 -6.86
N GLY A 111 -25.29 -18.11 -6.49
CA GLY A 111 -24.34 -18.66 -7.46
C GLY A 111 -22.90 -18.54 -7.01
N SER A 112 -21.98 -18.76 -7.96
CA SER A 112 -20.55 -18.64 -7.75
C SER A 112 -19.86 -17.97 -8.93
N ILE A 113 -18.63 -17.52 -8.68
CA ILE A 113 -17.65 -17.14 -9.69
C ILE A 113 -16.27 -17.62 -9.25
N THR A 114 -15.47 -18.03 -10.22
CA THR A 114 -14.07 -18.43 -10.03
C THR A 114 -13.19 -17.51 -10.86
N LYS A 115 -12.11 -17.01 -10.25
CA LYS A 115 -11.07 -16.24 -10.95
C LYS A 115 -9.71 -16.89 -10.73
N LEU A 116 -9.02 -17.10 -11.84
CA LEU A 116 -7.62 -17.52 -11.87
C LEU A 116 -6.73 -16.27 -11.96
N PHE A 117 -5.68 -16.25 -11.15
CA PHE A 117 -4.71 -15.16 -11.09
C PHE A 117 -3.30 -15.74 -11.25
N PRO A 118 -2.74 -15.73 -12.48
CA PRO A 118 -1.36 -16.14 -12.70
C PRO A 118 -0.39 -15.08 -12.17
N PHE A 119 0.70 -15.49 -11.53
CA PHE A 119 1.75 -14.59 -11.07
C PHE A 119 3.10 -15.28 -11.02
N VAL A 120 4.17 -14.50 -11.21
CA VAL A 120 5.55 -14.89 -10.91
C VAL A 120 5.91 -14.27 -9.57
N VAL A 121 6.62 -15.02 -8.71
CA VAL A 121 6.90 -14.59 -7.33
C VAL A 121 7.71 -13.30 -7.34
N GLU A 122 8.73 -13.23 -8.17
CA GLU A 122 9.65 -12.09 -8.29
C GLU A 122 8.91 -10.82 -8.73
N ASP A 123 7.91 -10.94 -9.60
CA ASP A 123 7.14 -9.81 -10.12
C ASP A 123 6.21 -9.18 -9.07
N ILE A 124 5.86 -9.92 -8.01
CA ILE A 124 4.96 -9.43 -6.95
C ILE A 124 5.71 -9.03 -5.67
N ILE A 125 7.04 -9.04 -5.70
CA ILE A 125 7.87 -8.59 -4.58
C ILE A 125 7.68 -7.09 -4.40
N ARG A 126 7.40 -6.68 -3.17
CA ARG A 126 7.23 -5.28 -2.81
C ARG A 126 7.68 -5.11 -1.36
N PRO A 127 8.92 -4.66 -1.13
CA PRO A 127 9.44 -4.41 0.21
C PRO A 127 8.54 -3.46 0.99
N ASP A 128 8.56 -3.56 2.33
CA ASP A 128 8.05 -2.48 3.17
C ASP A 128 8.96 -1.24 3.08
N PRO A 129 8.44 -0.04 3.42
CA PRO A 129 9.24 1.18 3.40
C PRO A 129 10.45 1.09 4.36
N PRO A 130 11.59 1.71 4.01
CA PRO A 130 12.73 1.82 4.92
C PRO A 130 12.35 2.45 6.27
N GLU A 131 13.04 2.01 7.32
CA GLU A 131 12.79 2.39 8.70
C GLU A 131 13.84 3.35 9.24
N ASN A 132 13.58 3.93 10.42
CA ASN A 132 14.52 4.81 11.13
C ASN A 132 15.12 5.92 10.26
N VAL A 133 14.30 6.48 9.36
CA VAL A 133 14.75 7.51 8.41
C VAL A 133 15.01 8.81 9.16
N ILE A 134 16.28 9.21 9.21
CA ILE A 134 16.73 10.37 9.97
C ILE A 134 17.54 11.29 9.07
N LEU A 135 17.26 12.60 9.17
CA LEU A 135 17.98 13.64 8.46
C LEU A 135 18.67 14.58 9.45
N SER A 136 19.99 14.44 9.61
CA SER A 136 20.76 15.17 10.63
C SER A 136 21.84 16.09 10.03
N PRO A 137 22.17 17.21 10.71
CA PRO A 137 23.38 17.98 10.41
C PRO A 137 24.64 17.15 10.56
N ILE A 138 25.70 17.57 9.87
CA ILE A 138 27.04 16.99 10.01
C ILE A 138 27.91 17.99 10.77
N ILE A 139 28.53 17.54 11.85
CA ILE A 139 29.42 18.38 12.65
C ILE A 139 30.59 18.83 11.76
N GLY A 140 30.80 20.14 11.65
CA GLY A 140 31.86 20.73 10.82
C GLY A 140 31.53 20.89 9.34
N ASP A 141 30.36 20.45 8.84
CA ASP A 141 29.91 20.70 7.47
C ASP A 141 28.53 21.37 7.44
N SER A 142 28.54 22.69 7.24
CA SER A 142 27.34 23.52 7.13
C SER A 142 26.73 23.55 5.71
N ARG A 143 27.10 22.62 4.82
CA ARG A 143 26.58 22.55 3.45
C ARG A 143 25.86 21.25 3.14
N LYS A 144 25.83 20.30 4.08
CA LYS A 144 25.25 18.97 3.86
C LYS A 144 24.43 18.50 5.06
N LEU A 145 23.37 17.75 4.78
CA LEU A 145 22.69 16.93 5.78
C LEU A 145 22.95 15.46 5.47
N LEU A 146 23.17 14.66 6.51
CA LEU A 146 23.25 13.22 6.41
C LEU A 146 21.83 12.65 6.53
N LEU A 147 21.32 12.11 5.43
CA LEU A 147 20.15 11.25 5.42
C LEU A 147 20.62 9.81 5.66
N ARG A 148 20.02 9.12 6.63
CA ARG A 148 20.28 7.69 6.90
C ARG A 148 18.97 6.97 7.16
N TRP A 149 18.96 5.67 6.91
CA TRP A 149 17.81 4.79 7.11
C TRP A 149 18.29 3.38 7.37
N ASP A 150 17.39 2.54 7.87
CA ASP A 150 17.61 1.10 7.99
C ASP A 150 16.77 0.35 6.94
N PRO A 151 17.23 -0.83 6.47
CA PRO A 151 16.36 -1.76 5.75
C PRO A 151 15.11 -2.07 6.59
N PRO A 152 13.94 -2.33 5.96
CA PRO A 152 12.75 -2.70 6.70
C PRO A 152 12.97 -4.01 7.48
N HIS A 153 12.46 -4.10 8.71
CA HIS A 153 12.63 -5.30 9.53
C HIS A 153 11.98 -6.55 8.91
N SER A 154 10.99 -6.36 8.04
CA SER A 154 10.34 -7.43 7.28
C SER A 154 11.20 -8.00 6.15
N TRP A 155 12.39 -7.46 5.91
CA TRP A 155 13.38 -7.93 4.92
C TRP A 155 14.58 -8.60 5.61
N PRO A 156 14.45 -9.87 6.04
CA PRO A 156 15.37 -10.50 6.98
C PRO A 156 16.74 -10.84 6.40
N LEU A 157 16.88 -10.90 5.07
CA LEU A 157 18.07 -11.44 4.40
C LEU A 157 18.71 -10.43 3.42
N PRO A 158 19.07 -9.20 3.86
CA PRO A 158 19.58 -8.15 2.99
C PRO A 158 20.94 -8.46 2.36
N GLU A 159 21.71 -9.42 2.91
CA GLU A 159 22.99 -9.86 2.33
C GLU A 159 22.81 -10.74 1.09
N MET A 160 21.76 -11.59 1.08
CA MET A 160 21.45 -12.46 -0.05
C MET A 160 20.53 -11.78 -1.07
N PHE A 161 19.61 -10.95 -0.60
CA PHE A 161 18.68 -10.18 -1.41
C PHE A 161 18.88 -8.70 -1.11
N PRO A 162 19.93 -8.06 -1.67
CA PRO A 162 20.19 -6.66 -1.41
C PRO A 162 19.04 -5.77 -1.91
N LEU A 163 18.86 -4.64 -1.24
CA LEU A 163 17.91 -3.60 -1.62
C LEU A 163 18.66 -2.42 -2.22
N LYS A 164 17.96 -1.68 -3.08
CA LYS A 164 18.35 -0.34 -3.53
C LYS A 164 17.28 0.67 -3.19
N TYR A 165 17.70 1.92 -3.01
CA TYR A 165 16.89 2.94 -2.39
C TYR A 165 16.71 4.15 -3.29
N LEU A 166 15.46 4.57 -3.46
CA LEU A 166 15.11 5.85 -4.07
C LEU A 166 14.86 6.88 -2.98
N ILE A 167 15.32 8.10 -3.20
CA ILE A 167 15.12 9.21 -2.26
C ILE A 167 14.29 10.28 -2.96
N ARG A 168 13.25 10.77 -2.27
CA ARG A 168 12.55 11.99 -2.66
C ARG A 168 12.73 13.05 -1.58
N TYR A 169 13.06 14.27 -1.97
CA TYR A 169 13.22 15.36 -1.01
C TYR A 169 12.74 16.70 -1.56
N LYS A 170 12.37 17.61 -0.65
CA LYS A 170 11.92 18.96 -0.99
C LYS A 170 12.37 19.97 0.07
N ARG A 171 12.36 21.25 -0.31
CA ARG A 171 12.71 22.37 0.57
C ARG A 171 11.47 23.09 1.07
N GLY A 172 11.41 23.38 2.36
CA GLY A 172 10.37 24.18 2.99
C GLY A 172 8.97 23.77 2.58
N ARG A 173 8.20 24.73 2.06
CA ARG A 173 6.82 24.51 1.56
C ARG A 173 6.75 24.23 0.06
N ALA A 174 7.85 23.82 -0.58
CA ALA A 174 7.81 23.43 -1.98
C ALA A 174 6.73 22.36 -2.21
N LYS A 175 6.03 22.47 -3.34
CA LYS A 175 4.95 21.55 -3.69
C LYS A 175 5.49 20.24 -4.26
N SER A 176 6.54 20.30 -5.06
CA SER A 176 7.15 19.15 -5.71
C SER A 176 8.35 18.59 -4.95
N TYR A 177 8.50 17.26 -5.00
CA TYR A 177 9.70 16.56 -4.58
C TYR A 177 10.66 16.41 -5.75
N LYS A 178 11.97 16.54 -5.48
CA LYS A 178 13.02 16.06 -6.36
C LYS A 178 13.34 14.61 -6.00
N MET A 179 13.49 13.75 -7.02
CA MET A 179 13.86 12.35 -6.85
C MET A 179 15.32 12.13 -7.27
N ILE A 180 16.02 11.26 -6.56
CA ILE A 180 17.40 10.83 -6.83
C ILE A 180 17.57 9.34 -6.48
N GLY A 181 18.66 8.73 -6.97
CA GLY A 181 18.93 7.30 -6.83
C GLY A 181 18.61 6.51 -8.12
N PRO A 182 18.60 5.18 -8.06
CA PRO A 182 18.72 4.36 -6.85
C PRO A 182 20.15 4.35 -6.25
N TYR A 183 20.25 4.06 -4.95
CA TYR A 183 21.51 3.86 -4.22
C TYR A 183 21.50 2.53 -3.46
N GLU A 184 22.65 1.88 -3.34
CA GLU A 184 22.78 0.58 -2.66
C GLU A 184 23.11 0.72 -1.16
N GLN A 185 23.68 1.86 -0.77
CA GLN A 185 24.00 2.16 0.62
C GLN A 185 22.82 2.76 1.38
N SER A 186 22.82 2.62 2.70
CA SER A 186 21.75 3.07 3.59
C SER A 186 21.87 4.53 4.08
N TYR A 187 22.61 5.35 3.33
CA TYR A 187 22.81 6.76 3.65
C TYR A 187 23.05 7.62 2.39
N PHE A 188 22.79 8.92 2.51
CA PHE A 188 23.06 9.88 1.46
C PHE A 188 23.39 11.27 2.03
N TYR A 189 24.38 11.92 1.43
CA TYR A 189 24.74 13.29 1.78
C TYR A 189 23.93 14.28 0.93
N LEU A 190 22.82 14.79 1.48
CA LEU A 190 21.98 15.77 0.80
C LEU A 190 22.66 17.15 0.79
N PRO A 191 22.96 17.73 -0.39
CA PRO A 191 23.54 19.06 -0.46
C PRO A 191 22.49 20.12 -0.13
N VAL A 192 22.89 21.10 0.68
CA VAL A 192 22.05 22.24 1.07
C VAL A 192 22.64 23.51 0.50
N THR A 193 21.89 24.13 -0.42
CA THR A 193 22.34 25.34 -1.12
C THR A 193 22.01 26.64 -0.38
N GLN A 194 21.12 26.58 0.62
CA GLN A 194 20.63 27.76 1.34
C GLN A 194 20.63 27.47 2.86
N PRO A 195 21.45 28.20 3.65
CA PRO A 195 21.45 28.07 5.11
C PRO A 195 20.05 28.26 5.70
N LYS A 196 19.77 27.60 6.83
CA LYS A 196 18.47 27.63 7.55
C LYS A 196 17.27 27.05 6.79
N SER A 197 17.47 26.51 5.57
CA SER A 197 16.41 25.81 4.85
C SER A 197 16.02 24.52 5.58
N VAL A 198 14.72 24.34 5.81
CA VAL A 198 14.16 23.07 6.24
C VAL A 198 14.05 22.15 5.04
N ILE A 199 14.55 20.92 5.16
CA ILE A 199 14.47 19.88 4.14
C ILE A 199 13.60 18.75 4.69
N GLN A 200 12.71 18.26 3.84
CA GLN A 200 11.94 17.05 4.09
C GLN A 200 12.37 15.99 3.10
N ALA A 201 12.66 14.79 3.58
CA ALA A 201 13.08 13.65 2.76
C ALA A 201 12.31 12.38 3.14
N GLN A 202 12.11 11.52 2.16
CA GLN A 202 11.58 10.16 2.32
C GLN A 202 12.41 9.22 1.45
N VAL A 203 12.45 7.95 1.86
CA VAL A 203 13.18 6.89 1.17
C VAL A 203 12.19 5.79 0.81
N ALA A 204 12.36 5.15 -0.34
CA ALA A 204 11.65 3.95 -0.73
C ALA A 204 12.67 2.87 -1.11
N ALA A 205 12.34 1.61 -0.84
CA ALA A 205 13.15 0.45 -1.15
C ALA A 205 12.64 -0.24 -2.42
N LYS A 206 13.55 -0.89 -3.14
CA LYS A 206 13.26 -1.84 -4.21
C LYS A 206 14.30 -2.96 -4.15
N ASP A 207 13.92 -4.14 -4.59
CA ASP A 207 14.87 -5.21 -4.87
C ASP A 207 16.01 -4.74 -5.79
N PHE A 208 17.24 -5.16 -5.48
CA PHE A 208 18.44 -4.76 -6.21
C PHE A 208 18.40 -5.15 -7.69
N THR A 209 17.86 -6.32 -8.01
CA THR A 209 17.77 -6.89 -9.37
C THR A 209 16.61 -6.32 -10.20
N ASP A 210 15.93 -5.29 -9.69
CA ASP A 210 14.76 -4.65 -10.30
C ASP A 210 13.47 -5.48 -10.34
N PHE A 211 13.46 -6.65 -9.70
CA PHE A 211 12.23 -7.41 -9.53
C PHE A 211 11.17 -6.66 -8.71
N GLY A 212 9.92 -6.95 -9.06
CA GLY A 212 8.75 -6.42 -8.38
C GLY A 212 8.62 -4.89 -8.38
N ASN A 213 8.03 -4.38 -7.30
CA ASN A 213 7.62 -3.00 -7.15
C ASN A 213 8.44 -2.25 -6.10
N ILE A 214 8.46 -0.93 -6.24
CA ILE A 214 8.99 -0.03 -5.22
C ILE A 214 8.05 -0.06 -4.00
N SER A 215 8.62 0.00 -2.81
CA SER A 215 7.87 0.17 -1.56
C SER A 215 7.05 1.46 -1.56
N GLU A 216 6.14 1.60 -0.60
CA GLU A 216 5.68 2.94 -0.24
C GLU A 216 6.85 3.81 0.26
N TRP A 217 6.65 5.12 0.23
CA TRP A 217 7.62 6.05 0.79
C TRP A 217 7.62 5.95 2.32
N SER A 218 8.80 5.98 2.92
CA SER A 218 9.01 5.99 4.38
C SER A 218 8.29 7.16 5.06
N THR A 219 8.30 7.17 6.39
CA THR A 219 7.94 8.38 7.14
C THR A 219 8.85 9.56 6.75
N VAL A 220 8.32 10.78 6.87
CA VAL A 220 9.03 12.00 6.47
C VAL A 220 10.11 12.34 7.51
N ALA A 221 11.36 12.31 7.09
CA ALA A 221 12.48 12.87 7.86
C ALA A 221 12.59 14.37 7.59
N THR A 222 12.66 15.16 8.66
CA THR A 222 12.83 16.62 8.56
C THR A 222 14.15 17.03 9.19
N GLY A 223 14.95 17.79 8.46
CA GLY A 223 16.24 18.30 8.92
C GLY A 223 16.45 19.74 8.51
N ARG A 224 17.27 20.45 9.27
CA ARG A 224 17.69 21.83 8.98
C ARG A 224 19.16 21.97 9.32
N LEU A 225 19.89 22.77 8.55
CA LEU A 225 21.20 23.21 9.01
C LEU A 225 21.02 24.19 10.16
N LEU A 226 21.76 23.96 11.24
CA LEU A 226 21.96 24.99 12.24
C LEU A 226 22.81 26.08 11.58
N GLY A 227 22.36 27.32 11.67
CA GLY A 227 23.21 28.44 11.27
C GLY A 227 24.47 28.48 12.15
N PRO A 228 25.48 29.27 11.76
CA PRO A 228 26.55 29.62 12.70
C PRO A 228 25.95 30.22 13.99
#